data_AF-A0A924URX4-F1
#
_entry.id   AF-A0A924URX4-F1
#
_cell.length_a   1.000
_cell.length_b   1.000
_cell.length_c   1.000
_cell.angle_alpha   90.00
_cell.angle_beta   90.00
_cell.angle_gamma   90.00
#
_symmetry.space_group_name_H-M   'P 1'
#
loop_
_entity.id
_entity.type
_entity.pdbx_description
1 polymer ?
#
loop_
_entity_poly.entity_id
_entity_poly.type
_entity_poly.pdbx_seq_one_letter_code
_entity_poly.pdbx_strand_id
1 'polypeptide(L)'
;MAFEDYQQKDSVIVVYTGEGKGKTSASLGLMARALGTGWRVAFVQFIKLWDVGEHRFIHTIMPLYEDKLDFYKGGLGFYEAGELSADASSEEHHQQAHKTYDFAFQAATSGNYQLVICDEINNAVHDGLLTVTDLETLIDKKHPNTSLCLTGRDFPEALTAKVDIATNMTKIKHHFDDKFIANKGIDY
;
A
#
# COMPACT_ATOMS: atom_id res chain seq x y z
N MET A 1 30.21 -22.96 2.51
CA MET A 1 28.82 -22.84 2.02
C MET A 1 28.59 -21.38 1.64
N ALA A 2 27.71 -21.04 0.69
CA ALA A 2 27.79 -19.75 -0.02
C ALA A 2 27.27 -18.50 0.72
N PHE A 3 26.92 -18.56 2.01
CA PHE A 3 26.29 -17.45 2.74
C PHE A 3 26.75 -17.30 4.20
N GLU A 4 27.96 -17.73 4.55
CA GLU A 4 28.43 -17.74 5.95
C GLU A 4 28.48 -16.35 6.62
N ASP A 5 28.59 -15.26 5.83
CA ASP A 5 28.63 -13.88 6.32
C ASP A 5 27.31 -13.09 6.15
N TYR A 6 26.21 -13.75 5.76
CA TYR A 6 24.94 -13.07 5.45
C TYR A 6 24.05 -13.01 6.70
N GLN A 7 23.42 -11.85 6.93
CA GLN A 7 22.50 -11.63 8.04
C GLN A 7 21.10 -11.31 7.53
N GLN A 8 20.09 -11.77 8.27
CA GLN A 8 18.70 -11.39 8.04
C GLN A 8 18.41 -10.04 8.68
N LYS A 9 17.64 -9.18 8.01
CA LYS A 9 17.09 -7.95 8.62
C LYS A 9 15.88 -8.29 9.50
N ASP A 10 15.77 -7.60 10.63
CA ASP A 10 14.63 -7.75 11.55
C ASP A 10 13.30 -7.34 10.91
N SER A 11 13.35 -6.38 10.00
CA SER A 11 12.23 -5.96 9.16
C SER A 11 12.73 -5.29 7.88
N VAL A 12 11.84 -5.16 6.89
CA VAL A 12 12.18 -4.55 5.59
C VAL A 12 11.10 -3.57 5.11
N ILE A 13 11.49 -2.61 4.29
CA ILE A 13 10.60 -1.69 3.59
C ILE A 13 10.58 -2.06 2.11
N VAL A 14 9.41 -2.40 1.61
CA VAL A 14 9.14 -2.84 0.25
C VAL A 14 8.32 -1.78 -0.48
N VAL A 15 8.75 -1.39 -1.68
CA VAL A 15 8.05 -0.45 -2.54
C VAL A 15 7.66 -1.15 -3.84
N TYR A 16 6.37 -1.07 -4.19
CA TYR A 16 5.84 -1.46 -5.48
C TYR A 16 5.34 -0.21 -6.22
N THR A 17 6.16 0.29 -7.15
CA THR A 17 5.90 1.54 -7.90
C THR A 17 5.82 1.30 -9.41
N GLY A 18 5.68 2.35 -10.21
CA GLY A 18 5.70 2.32 -11.67
C GLY A 18 4.33 2.26 -12.33
N GLU A 19 4.33 2.46 -13.65
CA GLU A 19 3.12 2.71 -14.44
C GLU A 19 2.27 1.47 -14.76
N GLY A 20 2.85 0.29 -14.58
CA GLY A 20 2.25 -0.99 -14.91
C GLY A 20 1.26 -1.51 -13.86
N LYS A 21 0.43 -2.45 -14.30
CA LYS A 21 -0.45 -3.24 -13.44
C LYS A 21 0.37 -4.19 -12.57
N GLY A 22 -0.04 -4.34 -11.30
CA GLY A 22 0.47 -5.38 -10.42
C GLY A 22 0.75 -4.94 -8.98
N LYS A 23 0.80 -3.64 -8.69
CA LYS A 23 1.31 -3.11 -7.41
C LYS A 23 0.50 -3.59 -6.21
N THR A 24 -0.81 -3.34 -6.24
CA THR A 24 -1.77 -3.81 -5.24
C THR A 24 -1.91 -5.33 -5.21
N SER A 25 -1.85 -6.02 -6.36
CA SER A 25 -1.93 -7.49 -6.36
C SER A 25 -0.67 -8.15 -5.77
N ALA A 26 0.51 -7.56 -5.98
CA ALA A 26 1.74 -8.00 -5.33
C ALA A 26 1.70 -7.76 -3.82
N SER A 27 1.15 -6.64 -3.35
CA SER A 27 0.99 -6.38 -1.91
C SER A 27 -0.01 -7.34 -1.24
N LEU A 28 -1.08 -7.74 -1.93
CA LEU A 28 -1.97 -8.82 -1.46
C LEU A 28 -1.27 -10.18 -1.42
N GLY A 29 -0.43 -10.50 -2.41
CA GLY A 29 0.41 -11.69 -2.37
C GLY A 29 1.37 -11.69 -1.17
N LEU A 30 1.94 -10.52 -0.85
CA LEU A 30 2.76 -10.32 0.34
C LEU A 30 1.95 -10.48 1.63
N MET A 31 0.74 -9.92 1.70
CA MET A 31 -0.20 -10.13 2.81
C MET A 31 -0.47 -11.62 3.03
N ALA A 32 -0.83 -12.35 1.97
CA ALA A 32 -1.10 -13.77 2.04
C ALA A 32 0.11 -14.57 2.55
N ARG A 33 1.34 -14.20 2.12
CA ARG A 33 2.57 -14.80 2.62
C ARG A 33 2.76 -14.55 4.12
N ALA A 34 2.60 -13.31 4.58
CA ALA A 34 2.77 -12.94 5.98
C ALA A 34 1.73 -13.62 6.89
N LEU A 35 0.47 -13.63 6.46
CA LEU A 35 -0.59 -14.33 7.18
C LEU A 35 -0.33 -15.85 7.25
N GLY A 36 0.18 -16.44 6.16
CA GLY A 36 0.59 -17.85 6.13
C GLY A 36 1.72 -18.20 7.11
N THR A 37 2.53 -17.23 7.52
CA THR A 37 3.54 -17.38 8.59
C THR A 37 3.02 -17.00 9.97
N GLY A 38 1.72 -16.72 10.10
CA GLY A 38 1.07 -16.36 11.36
C GLY A 38 1.36 -14.94 11.84
N TRP A 39 1.88 -14.07 10.97
CA TRP A 39 2.13 -12.66 11.30
C TRP A 39 0.84 -11.87 11.41
N ARG A 40 0.87 -10.83 12.24
CA ARG A 40 -0.15 -9.80 12.29
C ARG A 40 0.13 -8.74 11.22
N VAL A 41 -0.89 -8.45 10.41
CA VAL A 41 -0.83 -7.60 9.23
C VAL A 41 -1.91 -6.51 9.31
N ALA A 42 -1.52 -5.27 9.01
CA ALA A 42 -2.47 -4.19 8.71
C ALA A 42 -2.45 -3.92 7.21
N PHE A 43 -3.62 -3.92 6.57
CA PHE A 43 -3.78 -3.54 5.16
C PHE A 43 -4.59 -2.23 5.08
N VAL A 44 -3.95 -1.15 4.66
CA VAL A 44 -4.47 0.22 4.71
C VAL A 44 -4.51 0.80 3.28
N GLN A 45 -5.66 1.30 2.84
CA GLN A 45 -5.83 1.85 1.49
C GLN A 45 -6.09 3.35 1.52
N PHE A 46 -5.40 4.12 0.67
CA PHE A 46 -5.45 5.59 0.72
C PHE A 46 -6.39 6.25 -0.30
N ILE A 47 -6.85 5.52 -1.33
CA ILE A 47 -7.63 6.11 -2.44
C ILE A 47 -9.01 5.47 -2.63
N LYS A 48 -9.20 4.17 -2.35
CA LYS A 48 -10.38 3.43 -2.85
C LYS A 48 -11.69 3.80 -2.14
N LEU A 49 -12.64 4.42 -2.87
CA LEU A 49 -14.02 4.65 -2.40
C LEU A 49 -14.97 3.48 -2.71
N TRP A 50 -14.89 2.91 -3.91
CA TRP A 50 -15.80 1.86 -4.39
C TRP A 50 -15.44 0.46 -3.85
N ASP A 51 -16.33 -0.50 -4.01
CA ASP A 51 -16.07 -1.90 -3.63
C ASP A 51 -15.39 -2.67 -4.76
N VAL A 52 -14.37 -3.47 -4.43
CA VAL A 52 -13.60 -4.29 -5.38
C VAL A 52 -13.42 -5.72 -4.83
N GLY A 53 -13.00 -6.65 -5.68
CA GLY A 53 -12.85 -8.07 -5.33
C GLY A 53 -11.95 -8.31 -4.11
N GLU A 54 -10.90 -7.50 -3.96
CA GLU A 54 -9.97 -7.56 -2.83
C GLU A 54 -10.66 -7.33 -1.49
N HIS A 55 -11.58 -6.37 -1.39
CA HIS A 55 -12.27 -6.09 -0.13
C HIS A 55 -13.12 -7.28 0.30
N ARG A 56 -13.85 -7.87 -0.66
CA ARG A 56 -14.68 -9.06 -0.42
C ARG A 56 -13.82 -10.23 0.03
N PHE A 57 -12.68 -10.43 -0.63
CA PHE A 57 -11.72 -11.46 -0.24
C PHE A 57 -11.19 -11.23 1.18
N ILE A 58 -10.71 -10.01 1.49
CA ILE A 58 -10.19 -9.66 2.80
C ILE A 58 -11.25 -9.89 3.88
N HIS A 59 -12.46 -9.34 3.73
CA HIS A 59 -13.55 -9.55 4.69
C HIS A 59 -13.93 -11.02 4.87
N THR A 60 -13.81 -11.83 3.83
CA THR A 60 -14.09 -13.28 3.91
C THR A 60 -13.04 -14.03 4.71
N ILE A 61 -11.76 -13.66 4.59
CA ILE A 61 -10.66 -14.35 5.29
C ILE A 61 -10.37 -13.78 6.68
N MET A 62 -10.73 -12.53 6.97
CA MET A 62 -10.47 -11.88 8.26
C MET A 62 -10.89 -12.75 9.46
N PRO A 63 -12.10 -13.37 9.50
CA PRO A 63 -12.48 -14.23 10.63
C PRO A 63 -11.59 -15.47 10.83
N LEU A 64 -10.91 -15.94 9.78
CA LEU A 64 -9.97 -17.08 9.86
C LEU A 64 -8.65 -16.70 10.52
N TYR A 65 -8.33 -15.41 10.54
CA TYR A 65 -7.08 -14.87 11.08
C TYR A 65 -7.27 -14.12 12.39
N GLU A 66 -8.49 -14.13 12.95
CA GLU A 66 -8.82 -13.52 14.24
C GLU A 66 -8.27 -12.07 14.36
N ASP A 67 -7.32 -11.84 15.26
CA ASP A 67 -6.70 -10.53 15.52
C ASP A 67 -5.45 -10.26 14.68
N LYS A 68 -5.13 -11.13 13.70
CA LYS A 68 -3.92 -11.05 12.88
C LYS A 68 -4.12 -10.29 11.57
N LEU A 69 -5.35 -9.94 11.18
CA LEU A 69 -5.59 -9.16 9.96
C LEU A 69 -6.50 -7.98 10.26
N ASP A 70 -5.91 -6.79 10.24
CA ASP A 70 -6.64 -5.52 10.32
C ASP A 70 -6.73 -4.91 8.91
N PHE A 71 -7.94 -4.51 8.51
CA PHE A 71 -8.19 -3.87 7.21
C PHE A 71 -8.81 -2.50 7.40
N TYR A 72 -8.15 -1.47 6.85
CA TYR A 72 -8.64 -0.10 6.86
C TYR A 72 -8.79 0.42 5.44
N LYS A 73 -10.03 0.61 5.02
CA LYS A 73 -10.37 1.22 3.73
C LYS A 73 -10.54 2.73 3.91
N GLY A 74 -9.51 3.48 3.53
CA GLY A 74 -9.50 4.93 3.51
C GLY A 74 -9.60 5.53 2.11
N GLY A 75 -9.47 6.85 2.03
CA GLY A 75 -9.65 7.62 0.80
C GLY A 75 -11.11 7.92 0.46
N LEU A 76 -11.29 8.91 -0.43
CA LEU A 76 -12.61 9.32 -0.95
C LEU A 76 -12.74 9.09 -2.46
N GLY A 77 -11.83 8.33 -3.07
CA GLY A 77 -11.73 8.17 -4.52
C GLY A 77 -10.59 9.01 -5.10
N PHE A 78 -10.55 9.12 -6.42
CA PHE A 78 -9.49 9.87 -7.10
C PHE A 78 -9.61 11.38 -6.82
N TYR A 79 -8.46 12.02 -6.57
CA TYR A 79 -8.34 13.46 -6.35
C TYR A 79 -7.75 14.12 -7.61
N GLU A 80 -8.32 15.23 -8.04
CA GLU A 80 -7.88 16.01 -9.23
C GLU A 80 -7.64 15.17 -10.52
N ALA A 81 -8.39 14.07 -10.70
CA ALA A 81 -8.25 13.15 -11.83
C ALA A 81 -9.21 13.46 -13.01
N GLY A 82 -9.59 14.74 -13.19
CA GLY A 82 -10.52 15.16 -14.23
C GLY A 82 -11.92 14.55 -14.04
N GLU A 83 -12.48 13.94 -15.09
CA GLU A 83 -13.81 13.30 -15.06
C GLU A 83 -13.92 12.11 -14.09
N LEU A 84 -12.79 11.56 -13.65
CA LEU A 84 -12.73 10.46 -12.68
C LEU A 84 -12.65 10.94 -11.23
N SER A 85 -12.56 12.25 -11.00
CA SER A 85 -12.50 12.82 -9.65
C SER A 85 -13.75 12.45 -8.86
N ALA A 86 -13.56 12.14 -7.58
CA ALA A 86 -14.67 11.93 -6.68
C ALA A 86 -15.43 13.25 -6.42
N ASP A 87 -16.71 13.11 -6.09
CA ASP A 87 -17.55 14.23 -5.63
C ASP A 87 -17.26 14.50 -4.15
N ALA A 88 -16.09 15.07 -3.88
CA ALA A 88 -15.64 15.51 -2.56
C ALA A 88 -14.74 16.75 -2.71
N SER A 89 -14.77 17.62 -1.72
CA SER A 89 -13.90 18.81 -1.69
C SER A 89 -12.45 18.43 -1.42
N SER A 90 -11.52 19.30 -1.84
CA SER A 90 -10.09 19.15 -1.55
C SER A 90 -9.83 18.99 -0.05
N GLU A 91 -10.50 19.79 0.79
CA GLU A 91 -10.40 19.69 2.25
C GLU A 91 -10.83 18.30 2.78
N GLU A 92 -11.92 17.74 2.27
CA GLU A 92 -12.38 16.40 2.66
C GLU A 92 -11.38 15.31 2.25
N HIS A 93 -10.81 15.43 1.05
CA HIS A 93 -9.75 14.52 0.59
C HIS A 93 -8.52 14.57 1.49
N HIS A 94 -8.03 15.78 1.83
CA HIS A 94 -6.90 15.95 2.74
C HIS A 94 -7.18 15.39 4.14
N GLN A 95 -8.34 15.72 4.71
CA GLN A 95 -8.73 15.21 6.02
C GLN A 95 -8.81 13.67 6.03
N GLN A 96 -9.36 13.06 4.99
CA GLN A 96 -9.47 11.61 4.91
C GLN A 96 -8.11 10.94 4.68
N ALA A 97 -7.23 11.55 3.88
CA ALA A 97 -5.87 11.06 3.69
C ALA A 97 -5.09 11.08 5.01
N HIS A 98 -5.17 12.17 5.79
CA HIS A 98 -4.52 12.25 7.11
C HIS A 98 -5.09 11.27 8.13
N LYS A 99 -6.42 11.06 8.18
CA LYS A 99 -7.02 10.02 9.04
C LYS A 99 -6.52 8.61 8.69
N THR A 100 -6.39 8.34 7.39
CA THR A 100 -5.87 7.05 6.90
C THR A 100 -4.39 6.91 7.25
N TYR A 101 -3.62 7.99 7.10
CA TYR A 101 -2.22 8.05 7.50
C TYR A 101 -2.04 7.81 9.00
N ASP A 102 -2.86 8.41 9.85
CA ASP A 102 -2.78 8.23 11.30
C ASP A 102 -2.95 6.75 11.70
N PHE A 103 -3.90 6.05 11.07
CA PHE A 103 -4.07 4.61 11.28
C PHE A 103 -2.83 3.83 10.84
N ALA A 104 -2.31 4.08 9.64
CA ALA A 104 -1.11 3.42 9.12
C ALA A 104 0.12 3.70 10.01
N PHE A 105 0.28 4.94 10.46
CA PHE A 105 1.38 5.39 11.31
C PHE A 105 1.32 4.72 12.68
N GLN A 106 0.14 4.66 13.31
CA GLN A 106 -0.04 3.94 14.58
C GLN A 106 0.25 2.45 14.42
N ALA A 107 -0.26 1.81 13.35
CA ALA A 107 0.03 0.41 13.09
C ALA A 107 1.54 0.18 12.91
N ALA A 108 2.21 1.01 12.11
CA ALA A 108 3.63 0.91 11.80
C ALA A 108 4.55 1.15 13.01
N THR A 109 4.15 2.01 13.94
CA THR A 109 4.99 2.44 15.07
C THR A 109 4.71 1.67 16.37
N SER A 110 3.54 1.03 16.49
CA SER A 110 3.11 0.34 17.72
C SER A 110 3.96 -0.88 18.11
N GLY A 111 4.61 -1.54 17.15
CA GLY A 111 5.27 -2.83 17.36
C GLY A 111 4.34 -4.05 17.41
N ASN A 112 3.02 -3.84 17.25
CA ASN A 112 2.02 -4.91 17.28
C ASN A 112 1.93 -5.69 15.95
N TYR A 113 2.37 -5.07 14.85
CA TYR A 113 2.27 -5.63 13.50
C TYR A 113 3.66 -6.00 12.98
N GLN A 114 3.78 -7.15 12.32
CA GLN A 114 5.01 -7.50 11.61
C GLN A 114 5.01 -6.95 10.17
N LEU A 115 3.84 -6.66 9.61
CA LEU A 115 3.70 -6.05 8.30
C LEU A 115 2.58 -5.01 8.29
N VAL A 116 2.87 -3.82 7.77
CA VAL A 116 1.86 -2.80 7.45
C VAL A 116 1.96 -2.49 5.96
N ILE A 117 0.87 -2.75 5.24
CA ILE A 117 0.73 -2.44 3.81
C ILE A 117 -0.04 -1.13 3.69
N CYS A 118 0.59 -0.14 3.07
CA CYS A 118 0.01 1.16 2.72
C CYS A 118 -0.22 1.17 1.20
N ASP A 119 -1.40 0.71 0.79
CA ASP A 119 -1.81 0.62 -0.60
C ASP A 119 -2.23 1.99 -1.15
N GLU A 120 -1.63 2.37 -2.27
CA GLU A 120 -1.80 3.66 -2.97
C GLU A 120 -1.33 4.89 -2.17
N ILE A 121 -0.50 4.71 -1.14
CA ILE A 121 0.09 5.84 -0.40
C ILE A 121 1.01 6.70 -1.28
N ASN A 122 1.69 6.09 -2.27
CA ASN A 122 2.57 6.84 -3.15
C ASN A 122 1.76 7.82 -4.02
N ASN A 123 0.57 7.41 -4.49
CA ASN A 123 -0.33 8.32 -5.22
C ASN A 123 -0.82 9.44 -4.29
N ALA A 124 -1.20 9.12 -3.05
CA ALA A 124 -1.63 10.15 -2.10
C ALA A 124 -0.54 11.21 -1.85
N VAL A 125 0.74 10.82 -1.88
CA VAL A 125 1.87 11.77 -1.81
C VAL A 125 2.06 12.53 -3.12
N HIS A 126 2.00 11.85 -4.25
CA HIS A 126 2.13 12.47 -5.57
C HIS A 126 1.05 13.52 -5.84
N ASP A 127 -0.19 13.20 -5.48
CA ASP A 127 -1.38 14.04 -5.65
C ASP A 127 -1.45 15.17 -4.59
N GLY A 128 -0.47 15.26 -3.69
CA GLY A 128 -0.36 16.31 -2.67
C GLY A 128 -1.27 16.13 -1.47
N LEU A 129 -2.05 15.05 -1.38
CA LEU A 129 -2.91 14.75 -0.22
C LEU A 129 -2.11 14.48 1.06
N LEU A 130 -0.91 13.90 0.89
CA LEU A 130 0.11 13.75 1.92
C LEU A 130 1.42 14.39 1.43
N THR A 131 2.26 14.82 2.35
CA THR A 131 3.57 15.37 1.99
C THR A 131 4.62 14.26 1.87
N VAL A 132 5.70 14.53 1.13
CA VAL A 132 6.88 13.65 1.12
C VAL A 132 7.44 13.47 2.54
N THR A 133 7.37 14.51 3.37
CA THR A 133 7.77 14.47 4.78
C THR A 133 6.92 13.51 5.61
N ASP A 134 5.62 13.39 5.33
CA ASP A 134 4.75 12.41 6.00
C ASP A 134 5.22 10.98 5.67
N LEU A 135 5.46 10.68 4.38
CA LEU A 135 5.96 9.37 3.96
C LEU A 135 7.34 9.05 4.54
N GLU A 136 8.25 10.04 4.54
CA GLU A 136 9.57 9.91 5.17
C GLU A 136 9.46 9.65 6.67
N THR A 137 8.55 10.35 7.36
CA THR A 137 8.31 10.17 8.79
C THR A 137 7.79 8.77 9.09
N LEU A 138 6.86 8.23 8.29
CA LEU A 138 6.39 6.85 8.42
C LEU A 138 7.55 5.84 8.26
N ILE A 139 8.40 6.02 7.25
CA ILE A 139 9.58 5.19 6.98
C ILE A 139 10.55 5.21 8.15
N ASP A 140 10.89 6.40 8.65
CA ASP A 140 11.91 6.58 9.69
C ASP A 140 11.41 6.17 11.09
N LYS A 141 10.10 6.26 11.34
CA LYS A 141 9.52 5.99 12.68
C LYS A 141 8.98 4.59 12.86
N LYS A 142 8.86 3.79 11.79
CA LYS A 142 8.36 2.41 11.90
C LYS A 142 9.10 1.64 13.00
N HIS A 143 8.39 0.76 13.69
CA HIS A 143 8.99 -0.06 14.72
C HIS A 143 10.09 -0.99 14.11
N PRO A 144 11.20 -1.28 14.81
CA PRO A 144 12.29 -2.11 14.28
C PRO A 144 11.88 -3.51 13.81
N ASN A 145 10.81 -4.06 14.36
CA ASN A 145 10.26 -5.39 13.99
C ASN A 145 9.06 -5.31 13.03
N THR A 146 8.75 -4.13 12.50
CA THR A 146 7.63 -3.92 11.58
C THR A 146 8.15 -3.64 10.18
N SER A 147 7.75 -4.48 9.23
CA SER A 147 8.00 -4.29 7.81
C SER A 147 6.92 -3.39 7.21
N LEU A 148 7.29 -2.61 6.20
CA LEU A 148 6.36 -1.75 5.44
C LEU A 148 6.26 -2.22 4.00
N CYS A 149 5.07 -2.12 3.41
CA CYS A 149 4.87 -2.24 1.98
C CYS A 149 4.15 -0.98 1.46
N LEU A 150 4.77 -0.23 0.58
CA LEU A 150 4.27 1.03 0.05
C LEU A 150 3.96 0.84 -1.44
N THR A 151 2.71 1.08 -1.84
CA THR A 151 2.29 0.92 -3.23
C THR A 151 1.76 2.22 -3.83
N GLY A 152 1.70 2.23 -5.16
CA GLY A 152 1.22 3.35 -5.97
C GLY A 152 2.29 3.81 -6.93
N ARG A 153 1.91 4.63 -7.91
CA ARG A 153 2.81 5.27 -8.86
C ARG A 153 3.69 6.31 -8.13
N ASP A 154 4.75 6.76 -8.80
CA ASP A 154 5.49 7.96 -8.40
C ASP A 154 6.05 7.97 -6.95
N PHE A 155 6.53 6.82 -6.45
CA PHE A 155 7.30 6.79 -5.20
C PHE A 155 8.45 7.83 -5.23
N PRO A 156 8.59 8.71 -4.22
CA PRO A 156 9.57 9.78 -4.26
C PRO A 156 11.02 9.27 -4.37
N GLU A 157 11.72 9.66 -5.44
CA GLU A 157 13.09 9.18 -5.74
C GLU A 157 14.05 9.45 -4.56
N ALA A 158 13.91 10.61 -3.92
CA ALA A 158 14.71 11.01 -2.76
C ALA A 158 14.63 10.03 -1.57
N LEU A 159 13.56 9.23 -1.46
CA LEU A 159 13.37 8.25 -0.40
C LEU A 159 13.84 6.84 -0.79
N THR A 160 14.30 6.62 -2.03
CA THR A 160 14.73 5.29 -2.51
C THR A 160 15.89 4.74 -1.68
N ALA A 161 16.80 5.59 -1.22
CA ALA A 161 17.93 5.18 -0.37
C ALA A 161 17.50 4.72 1.04
N LYS A 162 16.25 5.00 1.44
CA LYS A 162 15.69 4.63 2.76
C LYS A 162 14.90 3.32 2.74
N VAL A 163 14.77 2.65 1.60
CA VAL A 163 13.99 1.41 1.47
C VAL A 163 14.88 0.22 1.10
N ASP A 164 14.42 -0.98 1.41
CA ASP A 164 15.22 -2.20 1.24
C ASP A 164 14.98 -2.86 -0.12
N ILE A 165 13.74 -2.79 -0.60
CA ILE A 165 13.32 -3.40 -1.85
C ILE A 165 12.45 -2.39 -2.58
N ALA A 166 12.82 -2.02 -3.80
CA ALA A 166 11.99 -1.21 -4.69
C ALA A 166 11.84 -1.93 -6.02
N THR A 167 10.59 -2.19 -6.43
CA THR A 167 10.27 -2.77 -7.74
C THR A 167 9.47 -1.78 -8.55
N ASN A 168 9.98 -1.40 -9.72
CA ASN A 168 9.25 -0.66 -10.72
C ASN A 168 8.49 -1.63 -11.62
N MET A 169 7.16 -1.62 -11.53
CA MET A 169 6.29 -2.34 -12.44
C MET A 169 6.19 -1.55 -13.73
N THR A 170 7.15 -1.77 -14.62
CA THR A 170 7.19 -1.11 -15.92
C THR A 170 6.12 -1.69 -16.85
N LYS A 171 5.29 -0.83 -17.46
CA LYS A 171 4.27 -1.25 -18.42
C LYS A 171 4.93 -1.70 -19.74
N ILE A 172 5.04 -3.02 -19.94
CA ILE A 172 5.49 -3.60 -21.23
C ILE A 172 4.32 -3.65 -22.24
N LYS A 173 3.13 -4.06 -21.78
CA LYS A 173 1.89 -4.08 -22.56
C LYS A 173 0.69 -3.98 -21.61
N HIS A 174 -0.36 -3.28 -22.03
CA HIS A 174 -1.64 -3.28 -21.33
C HIS A 174 -2.79 -3.21 -22.35
N HIS A 175 -3.84 -4.03 -22.19
CA HIS A 175 -4.96 -4.08 -23.14
C HIS A 175 -5.76 -2.77 -23.20
N PHE A 176 -5.65 -1.92 -22.18
CA PHE A 176 -6.18 -0.55 -22.23
C PHE A 176 -5.57 0.29 -23.36
N ASP A 177 -4.30 0.06 -23.72
CA ASP A 177 -3.66 0.74 -24.86
C ASP A 177 -4.31 0.34 -26.20
N ASP A 178 -4.88 -0.87 -26.25
CA ASP A 178 -5.67 -1.39 -27.37
C ASP A 178 -7.18 -1.00 -27.26
N LYS A 179 -7.53 -0.05 -26.37
CA LYS A 179 -8.88 0.45 -26.07
C LYS A 179 -9.84 -0.59 -25.47
N PHE A 180 -9.33 -1.64 -24.84
CA PHE A 180 -10.16 -2.56 -24.04
C PHE A 180 -10.30 -2.05 -22.61
N ILE A 181 -11.51 -2.17 -22.05
CA ILE A 181 -11.81 -1.80 -20.67
C ILE A 181 -11.43 -2.92 -19.67
N ALA A 182 -11.48 -2.59 -18.38
CA ALA A 182 -11.16 -3.48 -17.26
C ALA A 182 -12.01 -4.76 -17.24
N ASN A 183 -11.39 -5.88 -16.87
CA ASN A 183 -12.01 -7.18 -16.68
C ASN A 183 -12.17 -7.50 -15.19
N LYS A 184 -13.40 -7.86 -14.80
CA LYS A 184 -13.70 -8.32 -13.44
C LYS A 184 -12.91 -9.59 -13.11
N GLY A 185 -12.31 -9.63 -11.92
CA GLY A 185 -11.44 -10.70 -11.44
C GLY A 185 -9.98 -10.61 -11.91
N ILE A 186 -9.67 -9.66 -12.79
CA ILE A 186 -8.31 -9.39 -13.28
C ILE A 186 -7.86 -7.99 -12.86
N ASP A 187 -8.72 -6.99 -13.10
CA ASP A 187 -8.42 -5.57 -12.87
C ASP A 187 -9.12 -5.01 -11.62
N TYR A 188 -10.23 -5.64 -11.20
CA TYR A 188 -11.01 -5.32 -9.99
C TYR A 188 -11.95 -6.45 -9.54
#